data_AF-A0A3A1X8R3-F1
#
_entry.id   AF-A0A3A1X8R3-F1
#
_cell.length_a   1.000
_cell.length_b   1.000
_cell.length_c   1.000
_cell.angle_alpha   90.00
_cell.angle_beta   90.00
_cell.angle_gamma   90.00
#
_symmetry.space_group_name_H-M   'P 1'
#
loop_
_entity.id
_entity.type
_entity.pdbx_description
1 polymer ?
#
loop_
_entity_poly.entity_id
_entity_poly.type
_entity_poly.pdbx_seq_one_letter_code
_entity_poly.pdbx_strand_id
1 'polypeptide(L)' 'MDLHVLHHPLVDHKLTVLRDKNTPSNIFRELVSELVTLEAYEATRNLEVS' A
#
# COMPACT_ATOMS: atom_id res chain seq x y z
N MET A 1 -21.24 -5.71 -1.00
CA MET A 1 -19.83 -5.84 -0.58
C MET A 1 -19.21 -4.48 -0.85
N ASP A 2 -18.84 -3.73 0.18
CA ASP A 2 -18.21 -2.42 0.00
C ASP A 2 -16.75 -2.60 -0.37
N LEU A 3 -16.34 -1.96 -1.47
CA LEU A 3 -14.97 -1.95 -1.97
C LEU A 3 -14.42 -0.54 -1.82
N HIS A 4 -13.33 -0.40 -1.08
CA HIS A 4 -12.59 0.85 -0.99
C HIS A 4 -11.31 0.72 -1.81
N VAL A 5 -11.15 1.56 -2.83
CA VAL A 5 -9.94 1.60 -3.67
C VAL A 5 -9.09 2.80 -3.24
N LEU A 6 -7.85 2.52 -2.87
CA LEU A 6 -6.92 3.55 -2.44
C LEU A 6 -6.34 4.28 -3.67
N HIS A 7 -6.90 5.44 -4.00
CA HIS A 7 -6.41 6.28 -5.11
C HIS A 7 -5.33 7.24 -4.61
N HIS A 8 -4.06 6.86 -4.74
CA HIS A 8 -2.93 7.73 -4.42
C HIS A 8 -1.79 7.54 -5.43
N PRO A 9 -1.24 8.62 -6.04
CA PRO A 9 -0.20 8.50 -7.07
C PRO A 9 1.05 7.71 -6.64
N LEU A 10 1.45 7.82 -5.36
CA LEU A 10 2.56 7.01 -4.83
C LEU A 10 2.23 5.52 -4.74
N VAL A 11 0.99 5.16 -4.47
CA VAL A 11 0.56 3.75 -4.41
C VAL A 11 0.64 3.14 -5.80
N ASP A 12 0.15 3.85 -6.82
CA ASP A 12 0.22 3.41 -8.22
C ASP A 12 1.68 3.22 -8.69
N HIS A 13 2.56 4.16 -8.33
CA HIS A 13 3.98 4.07 -8.62
C HIS A 13 4.63 2.86 -7.93
N LYS A 14 4.41 2.68 -6.63
CA LYS A 14 4.96 1.56 -5.85
C LYS A 14 4.43 0.21 -6.36
N LEU A 15 3.15 0.12 -6.71
CA LEU A 15 2.55 -1.09 -7.31
C LEU A 15 3.15 -1.43 -8.67
N THR A 16 3.51 -0.42 -9.47
CA THR A 16 4.18 -0.63 -10.76
C THR A 16 5.53 -1.34 -10.56
N VAL A 17 6.35 -0.86 -9.62
CA VAL A 17 7.65 -1.48 -9.30
C VAL A 17 7.46 -2.86 -8.66
N LEU A 18 6.49 -3.00 -7.76
CA LEU A 18 6.22 -4.25 -7.06
C LEU A 18 5.76 -5.39 -7.98
N ARG A 19 5.10 -5.05 -9.11
CA ARG A 19 4.65 -6.02 -10.12
C ARG A 19 5.72 -6.40 -11.14
N ASP A 20 6.86 -5.71 -11.18
CA ASP A 20 7.97 -6.11 -12.05
C ASP A 20 8.65 -7.36 -11.48
N LYS A 21 8.67 -8.43 -12.30
CA LYS A 21 9.30 -9.71 -11.96
C LYS A 21 10.82 -9.61 -11.73
N ASN A 22 11.45 -8.54 -12.20
CA ASN A 22 12.88 -8.29 -12.03
C ASN A 22 13.19 -7.49 -10.75
N THR A 23 12.18 -7.08 -9.99
CA THR A 23 12.38 -6.31 -8.75
C THR A 23 13.14 -7.13 -7.71
N PRO A 24 14.29 -6.64 -7.22
CA PRO A 24 15.07 -7.33 -6.20
C PRO A 24 14.27 -7.59 -4.92
N SER A 25 14.49 -8.73 -4.26
CA SER A 25 13.71 -9.12 -3.08
C SER A 25 13.77 -8.13 -1.92
N ASN A 26 14.88 -7.39 -1.76
CA ASN A 26 15.00 -6.35 -0.73
C ASN A 26 14.07 -5.17 -1.02
N ILE A 27 14.06 -4.69 -2.27
CA ILE A 27 13.20 -3.60 -2.71
C ILE A 27 11.72 -4.01 -2.62
N PHE A 28 11.39 -5.23 -3.03
CA PHE A 28 10.02 -5.76 -2.89
C PHE A 28 9.53 -5.69 -1.44
N ARG A 29 10.35 -6.17 -0.49
CA ARG A 29 9.99 -6.16 0.94
C ARG A 29 9.80 -4.74 1.49
N GLU A 30 10.66 -3.82 1.08
CA GLU A 30 10.57 -2.40 1.47
C GLU A 30 9.26 -1.78 0.97
N LEU A 31 8.97 -1.93 -0.33
CA LEU A 31 7.75 -1.40 -0.95
C LEU A 31 6.47 -1.97 -0.34
N VAL A 32 6.43 -3.28 -0.04
CA VAL A 32 5.29 -3.91 0.65
C VAL A 32 5.08 -3.29 2.02
N SER A 33 6.15 -3.09 2.80
CA SER A 33 6.05 -2.52 4.14
C SER A 33 5.48 -1.10 4.12
N GLU A 34 5.88 -0.29 3.15
CA GLU A 34 5.36 1.07 2.98
C GLU A 34 3.89 1.07 2.56
N LEU A 35 3.51 0.20 1.62
CA LEU A 35 2.12 0.08 1.16
C LEU A 35 1.18 -0.36 2.29
N VAL A 36 1.57 -1.39 3.05
CA VAL A 36 0.77 -1.88 4.18
C VAL A 36 0.57 -0.80 5.24
N THR A 37 1.57 0.06 5.46
CA THR A 37 1.46 1.17 6.41
C THR A 37 0.39 2.18 5.97
N LEU A 38 0.36 2.52 4.68
CA LEU A 38 -0.66 3.42 4.11
C LEU A 38 -2.05 2.78 4.15
N GLU A 39 -2.16 1.51 3.80
CA GLU A 39 -3.42 0.77 3.87
C GLU A 39 -3.95 0.67 5.30
N ALA A 40 -3.08 0.42 6.28
CA ALA A 40 -3.46 0.35 7.68
C ALA A 40 -3.99 1.70 8.18
N TYR A 41 -3.35 2.81 7.80
CA TYR A 41 -3.83 4.16 8.13
C TYR A 41 -5.24 4.41 7.58
N GLU A 42 -5.48 4.07 6.32
CA GLU A 42 -6.77 4.28 5.67
C GLU A 42 -7.85 3.33 6.18
N ALA A 43 -7.51 2.07 6.45
CA ALA A 43 -8.41 1.09 7.04
C ALA A 43 -8.84 1.47 8.47
N THR A 44 -7.98 2.17 9.21
CA THR A 44 -8.25 2.59 10.59
C THR A 44 -8.82 4.01 10.70
N ARG A 45 -9.02 4.71 9.58
CA ARG A 45 -9.43 6.12 9.54
C ARG A 45 -10.73 6.43 10.29
N ASN A 46 -11.65 5.47 10.35
CA ASN A 46 -12.95 5.64 10.99
C ASN A 46 -13.00 5.04 12.42
N LEU A 47 -11.86 4.66 12.99
CA LEU A 47 -11.82 4.23 14.39
C LEU A 47 -11.97 5.45 15.30
N GLU A 48 -12.98 5.41 16.17
CA GLU A 48 -13.10 6.39 17.24
C GLU A 48 -11.99 6.14 18.27
N VAL A 49 -11.30 7.21 18.65
CA VAL A 49 -10.32 7.21 19.74
C VAL A 49 -10.99 7.90 20.93
N SER A 50 -11.34 7.13 21.97
CA SER A 50 -12.00 7.65 23.18
C SER A 50 -11.03 8.31 24.15
#